data_AF-A0A2V9R832-F1
#
_entry.id   AF-A0A2V9R832-F1
#
_cell.length_a   1.000
_cell.length_b   1.000
_cell.length_c   1.000
_cell.angle_alpha   90.00
_cell.angle_beta   90.00
_cell.angle_gamma   90.00
#
_symmetry.space_group_name_H-M   'P 1'
#
loop_
_entity.id
_entity.type
_entity.pdbx_description
1 polymer ?
#
loop_
_entity_poly.entity_id
_entity_poly.type
_entity_poly.pdbx_seq_one_letter_code
_entity_poly.pdbx_strand_id
1 'polypeptide(L)'
;MALLTGFLLVLLAGVLQGTFVLPMTLVRGWKWEHTWATFSLLGMLVFNWLVVVALVPNIFAVYAAAPRRDLAILALFGAGWGLGAVLFGLGMEKLGMALGYPIIMGLIASLGAVIPLLVFFPGTLLTGKGMVLLGGTALVIVGIVLCSLAGSKRELSKGLSGSFVGGLVIAIAAGVLSCLPNVGAAFGGSLTRAAETLGVAPGAAGNTVWALLFTLGFVVNFGYCVFLMIRRGTASEYWSGETKRNLGLSAMMAVMWISSFYLYGAGAVRLG
;
A
#
# COMPACT_ATOMS: atom_id res chain seq x y z
N MET A 1 -24.42 -16.73 2.90
CA MET A 1 -23.44 -16.94 1.81
C MET A 1 -22.61 -15.68 1.56
N ALA A 2 -23.20 -14.52 1.23
CA ALA A 2 -22.45 -13.29 0.90
C ALA A 2 -21.45 -12.82 1.99
N LEU A 3 -21.86 -12.82 3.26
CA LEU A 3 -20.98 -12.44 4.39
C LEU A 3 -19.78 -13.36 4.56
N LEU A 4 -19.98 -14.68 4.44
CA LEU A 4 -18.89 -15.66 4.54
C LEU A 4 -17.90 -15.48 3.39
N THR A 5 -18.39 -15.34 2.16
CA THR A 5 -17.54 -15.07 1.00
C THR A 5 -16.79 -13.74 1.15
N GLY A 6 -17.46 -12.68 1.62
CA GLY A 6 -16.83 -11.39 1.90
C GLY A 6 -15.70 -11.51 2.93
N PHE A 7 -15.96 -12.20 4.05
CA PHE A 7 -14.96 -12.46 5.08
C PHE A 7 -13.77 -13.26 4.56
N LEU A 8 -14.00 -14.34 3.80
CA LEU A 8 -12.94 -15.16 3.22
C LEU A 8 -12.07 -14.38 2.24
N LEU A 9 -12.67 -13.49 1.43
CA LEU A 9 -11.94 -12.62 0.51
C LEU A 9 -11.05 -11.61 1.26
N VAL A 10 -11.58 -10.99 2.33
CA VAL A 10 -10.80 -10.07 3.17
C VAL A 10 -9.68 -10.81 3.90
N LEU A 11 -9.93 -12.03 4.37
CA LEU A 11 -8.91 -12.86 5.02
C LEU A 11 -7.79 -13.22 4.04
N LEU A 12 -8.14 -13.67 2.84
CA LEU A 12 -7.17 -13.97 1.78
C LEU A 12 -6.38 -12.72 1.37
N ALA A 13 -7.05 -11.57 1.22
CA ALA A 13 -6.40 -10.29 0.99
C ALA A 13 -5.41 -9.96 2.10
N GLY A 14 -5.77 -10.18 3.36
CA GLY A 14 -4.89 -9.98 4.52
C GLY A 14 -3.66 -10.90 4.49
N VAL A 15 -3.81 -12.17 4.12
CA VAL A 15 -2.69 -13.13 4.00
C VAL A 15 -1.74 -12.69 2.89
N LEU A 16 -2.27 -12.38 1.70
CA LEU A 16 -1.46 -11.88 0.57
C LEU A 16 -0.77 -10.57 0.92
N GLN A 17 -1.51 -9.62 1.50
CA GLN A 17 -0.98 -8.34 1.94
C GLN A 17 0.02 -8.50 3.08
N GLY A 18 -0.06 -9.52 3.92
CA GLY A 18 0.90 -9.77 5.00
C GLY A 18 2.19 -10.44 4.53
N THR A 19 2.15 -11.13 3.39
CA THR A 19 3.24 -11.98 2.91
C THR A 19 3.89 -11.46 1.63
N PHE A 20 3.38 -10.41 1.00
CA PHE A 20 3.89 -9.92 -0.29
C PHE A 20 5.37 -9.54 -0.29
N VAL A 21 5.97 -9.17 0.85
CA VAL A 21 7.41 -8.84 0.96
C VAL A 21 8.28 -10.09 1.06
N LEU A 22 7.72 -11.26 1.38
CA LEU A 22 8.49 -12.50 1.52
C LEU A 22 9.30 -12.89 0.26
N PRO A 23 8.77 -12.79 -0.98
CA PRO A 23 9.56 -13.08 -2.19
C PRO A 23 10.82 -12.23 -2.31
N MET A 24 10.80 -11.00 -1.79
CA MET A 24 11.94 -10.08 -1.82
C MET A 24 13.12 -10.61 -1.00
N THR A 25 12.89 -11.40 0.06
CA THR A 25 13.98 -11.99 0.86
C THR A 25 14.68 -13.14 0.16
N LEU A 26 14.10 -13.68 -0.93
CA LEU A 26 14.64 -14.76 -1.74
C LEU A 26 15.43 -14.27 -2.96
N VAL A 27 15.37 -12.96 -3.24
CA VAL A 27 16.11 -12.31 -4.33
C VAL A 27 17.61 -12.34 -4.02
N ARG A 28 18.44 -12.67 -5.02
CA ARG A 28 19.92 -12.69 -4.88
C ARG A 28 20.57 -11.92 -6.01
N GLY A 29 21.69 -11.26 -5.72
CA GLY A 29 22.48 -10.53 -6.72
C GLY A 29 21.88 -9.20 -7.17
N TRP A 30 20.60 -8.95 -6.91
CA TRP A 30 19.98 -7.64 -7.07
C TRP A 30 20.11 -6.79 -5.81
N LYS A 31 20.26 -5.49 -6.02
CA LYS A 31 20.13 -4.47 -4.98
C LYS A 31 18.65 -4.23 -4.67
N TRP A 32 18.39 -3.53 -3.57
CA TRP A 32 17.05 -3.14 -3.16
C TRP A 32 16.33 -2.39 -4.28
N GLU A 33 16.99 -1.42 -4.92
CA GLU A 33 16.41 -0.59 -5.98
C GLU A 33 15.98 -1.38 -7.22
N HIS A 34 16.67 -2.47 -7.58
CA HIS A 34 16.30 -3.33 -8.71
C HIS A 34 14.99 -4.07 -8.45
N THR A 35 14.89 -4.65 -7.25
CA THR A 35 13.73 -5.44 -6.84
C THR A 35 12.51 -4.53 -6.67
N TRP A 36 12.70 -3.39 -6.01
CA TRP A 36 11.64 -2.43 -5.74
C TRP A 36 11.18 -1.70 -7.00
N ALA A 37 12.08 -1.37 -7.94
CA ALA A 37 11.71 -0.83 -9.25
C ALA A 37 10.87 -1.82 -10.05
N THR A 38 11.30 -3.10 -10.10
CA THR A 38 10.59 -4.16 -10.82
C THR A 38 9.21 -4.41 -10.22
N PHE A 39 9.12 -4.48 -8.90
CA PHE A 39 7.85 -4.55 -8.18
C PHE A 39 6.95 -3.34 -8.50
N SER A 40 7.49 -2.12 -8.47
CA SER A 40 6.73 -0.91 -8.76
C SER A 40 6.17 -0.92 -10.17
N LEU A 41 7.01 -1.28 -11.15
CA LEU A 41 6.60 -1.39 -12.55
C LEU A 41 5.52 -2.46 -12.73
N LEU A 42 5.74 -3.67 -12.21
CA LEU A 42 4.82 -4.78 -12.42
C LEU A 42 3.52 -4.61 -11.63
N GLY A 43 3.59 -4.29 -10.34
CA GLY A 43 2.44 -4.24 -9.45
C GLY A 43 1.63 -2.96 -9.60
N MET A 44 2.30 -1.80 -9.48
CA MET A 44 1.61 -0.51 -9.41
C MET A 44 1.17 -0.01 -10.80
N LEU A 45 1.90 -0.39 -11.85
CA LEU A 45 1.59 0.00 -13.23
C LEU A 45 1.00 -1.17 -14.04
N VAL A 46 1.79 -2.17 -14.40
CA VAL A 46 1.39 -3.19 -15.40
C VAL A 46 0.15 -3.97 -14.95
N PHE A 47 0.24 -4.71 -13.84
CA PHE A 47 -0.87 -5.54 -13.36
C PHE A 47 -2.07 -4.70 -12.93
N ASN A 48 -1.83 -3.53 -12.34
CA ASN A 48 -2.89 -2.60 -12.02
C ASN A 48 -3.69 -2.20 -13.28
N TRP A 49 -3.00 -1.76 -14.33
CA TRP A 49 -3.68 -1.38 -15.58
C TRP A 49 -4.30 -2.56 -16.30
N LEU A 50 -3.70 -3.77 -16.25
CA LEU A 50 -4.31 -4.98 -16.80
C LEU A 50 -5.67 -5.28 -16.16
N VAL A 51 -5.76 -5.18 -14.83
CA VAL A 51 -7.04 -5.37 -14.11
C VAL A 51 -8.03 -4.26 -14.48
N VAL A 52 -7.55 -3.02 -14.56
CA VAL A 52 -8.40 -1.86 -14.84
C VAL A 52 -9.00 -1.91 -16.24
N VAL A 53 -8.21 -2.18 -17.29
CA VAL A 53 -8.74 -2.27 -18.66
C VAL A 53 -9.67 -3.46 -18.85
N ALA A 54 -9.50 -4.53 -18.05
CA ALA A 54 -10.39 -5.67 -18.07
C ALA A 54 -11.74 -5.40 -17.38
N LEU A 55 -11.77 -4.56 -16.34
CA LEU A 55 -12.94 -4.35 -15.49
C LEU A 55 -13.66 -3.01 -15.70
N VAL A 56 -12.98 -2.01 -16.27
CA VAL A 56 -13.48 -0.64 -16.45
C VAL A 56 -13.37 -0.25 -17.93
N PRO A 57 -14.43 -0.48 -18.73
CA PRO A 57 -14.46 0.01 -20.09
C PRO A 57 -14.36 1.54 -20.11
N ASN A 58 -13.61 2.09 -21.07
CA ASN A 58 -13.49 3.54 -21.29
C ASN A 58 -13.04 4.36 -20.07
N ILE A 59 -12.08 3.88 -19.28
CA ILE A 59 -11.60 4.60 -18.07
C ILE A 59 -11.21 6.07 -18.31
N PHE A 60 -10.67 6.41 -19.47
CA PHE A 60 -10.32 7.80 -19.78
C PHE A 60 -11.56 8.71 -19.88
N ALA A 61 -12.71 8.19 -20.32
CA ALA A 61 -13.97 8.91 -20.29
C ALA A 61 -14.45 9.14 -18.85
N VAL A 62 -14.24 8.17 -17.95
CA VAL A 62 -14.51 8.34 -16.51
C VAL A 62 -13.70 9.50 -15.93
N TYR A 63 -12.40 9.54 -16.23
CA TYR A 63 -11.54 10.65 -15.78
C TYR A 63 -11.91 11.98 -16.42
N ALA A 64 -12.34 12.01 -17.68
CA ALA A 64 -12.81 13.23 -18.32
C ALA A 64 -14.13 13.77 -17.71
N ALA A 65 -15.00 12.88 -17.24
CA ALA A 65 -16.28 13.21 -16.61
C ALA A 65 -16.15 13.59 -15.13
N ALA A 66 -15.07 13.17 -14.45
CA ALA A 66 -14.87 13.41 -13.04
C ALA A 66 -14.47 14.87 -12.71
N PRO A 67 -14.86 15.41 -11.54
CA PRO A 67 -14.43 16.75 -11.12
C PRO A 67 -12.91 16.86 -11.03
N ARG A 68 -12.32 17.87 -11.68
CA ARG A 68 -10.86 18.10 -11.71
C ARG A 68 -10.25 18.24 -10.31
N ARG A 69 -10.99 18.85 -9.37
CA ARG A 69 -10.57 18.99 -7.97
C ARG A 69 -10.35 17.63 -7.31
N ASP A 70 -11.25 16.68 -7.55
CA ASP A 70 -11.20 15.37 -6.89
C ASP A 70 -10.09 14.51 -7.50
N LEU A 71 -9.89 14.60 -8.82
CA LEU A 71 -8.72 14.02 -9.50
C LEU A 71 -7.41 14.56 -8.93
N ALA A 72 -7.31 15.87 -8.67
CA ALA A 72 -6.12 16.48 -8.08
C ALA A 72 -5.87 16.01 -6.64
N ILE A 73 -6.93 15.84 -5.83
CA ILE A 73 -6.81 15.31 -4.46
C ILE A 73 -6.33 13.85 -4.49
N LEU A 74 -6.93 13.01 -5.33
CA LEU A 74 -6.49 11.62 -5.51
C LEU A 74 -5.06 11.56 -6.04
N ALA A 75 -4.69 12.46 -6.94
CA ALA A 75 -3.33 12.56 -7.45
C ALA A 75 -2.33 12.85 -6.32
N LEU A 76 -2.64 13.81 -5.45
CA LEU A 76 -1.81 14.13 -4.28
C LEU A 76 -1.69 12.95 -3.32
N PHE A 77 -2.79 12.24 -3.05
CA PHE A 77 -2.76 11.03 -2.23
C PHE A 77 -1.94 9.91 -2.86
N GLY A 78 -2.01 9.73 -4.19
CA GLY A 78 -1.21 8.74 -4.91
C GLY A 78 0.28 9.06 -4.86
N ALA A 79 0.64 10.33 -5.08
CA ALA A 79 2.03 10.77 -5.00
C ALA A 79 2.58 10.68 -3.56
N GLY A 80 1.79 11.10 -2.57
CA GLY A 80 2.12 10.96 -1.15
C GLY A 80 2.28 9.50 -0.73
N TRP A 81 1.41 8.62 -1.22
CA TRP A 81 1.56 7.18 -1.02
C TRP A 81 2.83 6.64 -1.67
N GLY A 82 3.19 7.10 -2.87
CA GLY A 82 4.43 6.72 -3.53
C GLY A 82 5.67 7.03 -2.68
N LEU A 83 5.69 8.19 -2.03
CA LEU A 83 6.72 8.52 -1.03
C LEU A 83 6.64 7.58 0.18
N GLY A 84 5.43 7.28 0.67
CA GLY A 84 5.20 6.29 1.71
C GLY A 84 5.76 4.90 1.36
N ALA A 85 5.59 4.46 0.11
CA ALA A 85 6.10 3.18 -0.40
C ALA A 85 7.64 3.14 -0.49
N VAL A 86 8.27 4.27 -0.84
CA VAL A 86 9.73 4.40 -0.76
C VAL A 86 10.20 4.27 0.69
N LEU A 87 9.59 5.04 1.60
CA LEU A 87 9.92 5.00 3.03
C LEU A 87 9.61 3.63 3.64
N PHE A 88 8.61 2.93 3.14
CA PHE A 88 8.29 1.56 3.54
C PHE A 88 9.48 0.65 3.29
N GLY A 89 9.98 0.60 2.05
CA GLY A 89 11.11 -0.26 1.73
C GLY A 89 12.41 0.14 2.47
N LEU A 90 12.67 1.44 2.64
CA LEU A 90 13.81 1.93 3.42
C LEU A 90 13.68 1.63 4.93
N GLY A 91 12.46 1.75 5.48
CA GLY A 91 12.16 1.44 6.87
C GLY A 91 12.34 -0.05 7.15
N MET A 92 11.95 -0.89 6.21
CA MET A 92 12.16 -2.33 6.24
C MET A 92 13.64 -2.71 6.16
N GLU A 93 14.44 -2.01 5.34
CA GLU A 93 15.89 -2.21 5.28
C GLU A 93 16.58 -1.84 6.61
N LYS A 94 16.11 -0.77 7.28
CA LYS A 94 16.72 -0.27 8.52
C LYS A 94 16.28 -1.02 9.78
N LEU A 95 15.00 -1.37 9.90
CA LEU A 95 14.44 -2.01 11.10
C LEU A 95 14.32 -3.54 10.95
N GLY A 96 14.41 -4.06 9.72
CA GLY A 96 14.14 -5.46 9.40
C GLY A 96 12.64 -5.79 9.41
N MET A 97 12.30 -6.94 8.82
CA MET A 97 10.89 -7.36 8.67
C MET A 97 10.18 -7.61 10.00
N ALA A 98 10.90 -8.06 11.03
CA ALA A 98 10.31 -8.38 12.32
C ALA A 98 9.80 -7.15 13.09
N LEU A 99 10.37 -5.97 12.85
CA LEU A 99 10.01 -4.74 13.55
C LEU A 99 9.38 -3.70 12.62
N GLY A 100 9.97 -3.45 11.45
CA GLY A 100 9.46 -2.43 10.52
C GLY A 100 8.06 -2.76 10.02
N TYR A 101 7.81 -4.04 9.68
CA TYR A 101 6.57 -4.44 9.04
C TYR A 101 5.35 -4.26 9.95
N PRO A 102 5.33 -4.76 11.20
CA PRO A 102 4.18 -4.58 12.08
C PRO A 102 3.92 -3.11 12.42
N ILE A 103 4.99 -2.31 12.60
CA ILE A 103 4.87 -0.86 12.87
C ILE A 103 4.17 -0.16 11.71
N ILE A 104 4.67 -0.35 10.49
CA ILE A 104 4.15 0.33 9.30
C ILE A 104 2.72 -0.16 9.02
N MET A 105 2.49 -1.48 8.98
CA MET A 105 1.16 -2.03 8.67
C MET A 105 0.12 -1.70 9.74
N GLY A 106 0.51 -1.70 11.02
CA GLY A 106 -0.40 -1.32 12.10
C GLY A 106 -0.81 0.16 12.04
N LEU A 107 0.11 1.05 11.64
CA LEU A 107 -0.21 2.46 11.39
C LEU A 107 -1.11 2.62 10.16
N ILE A 108 -0.85 1.90 9.07
CA ILE A 108 -1.69 1.92 7.86
C ILE A 108 -3.12 1.51 8.20
N ALA A 109 -3.29 0.40 8.94
CA ALA A 109 -4.60 -0.11 9.33
C ALA A 109 -5.33 0.88 10.26
N SER A 110 -4.63 1.36 11.29
CA SER A 110 -5.19 2.30 12.28
C SER A 110 -5.61 3.63 11.64
N LEU A 111 -4.68 4.31 10.98
CA LEU A 111 -4.92 5.62 10.39
C LEU A 111 -5.84 5.53 9.18
N GLY A 112 -5.69 4.48 8.36
CA GLY A 112 -6.52 4.25 7.19
C GLY A 112 -7.99 3.99 7.53
N ALA A 113 -8.29 3.46 8.73
CA ALA A 113 -9.66 3.32 9.20
C ALA A 113 -10.18 4.57 9.93
N VAL A 114 -9.36 5.16 10.80
CA VAL A 114 -9.76 6.29 11.65
C VAL A 114 -9.93 7.58 10.84
N ILE A 115 -9.02 7.90 9.92
CA ILE A 115 -9.06 9.17 9.17
C ILE A 115 -10.37 9.31 8.35
N PRO A 116 -10.77 8.33 7.51
CA PRO A 116 -12.03 8.43 6.79
C PRO A 116 -13.24 8.52 7.72
N LEU A 117 -13.24 7.78 8.82
CA LEU A 117 -14.33 7.81 9.79
C LEU A 117 -14.47 9.19 10.44
N LEU A 118 -13.36 9.81 10.86
CA LEU A 118 -13.36 11.16 11.42
C LEU A 118 -13.88 12.21 10.43
N VAL A 119 -13.51 12.08 9.16
CA VAL A 119 -13.84 13.07 8.11
C VAL A 119 -15.29 12.94 7.65
N PHE A 120 -15.74 11.72 7.34
CA PHE A 120 -17.05 11.50 6.69
C PHE A 120 -18.16 11.12 7.67
N PHE A 121 -17.81 10.55 8.82
CA PHE A 121 -18.77 9.99 9.78
C PHE A 121 -18.41 10.32 11.24
N PRO A 122 -18.17 11.60 11.60
CA PRO A 122 -17.70 11.97 12.94
C PRO A 122 -18.69 11.57 14.05
N GLY A 123 -20.00 11.60 13.77
CA GLY A 123 -21.03 11.17 14.73
C GLY A 123 -20.99 9.67 15.06
N THR A 124 -20.30 8.86 14.26
CA THR A 124 -20.23 7.40 14.46
C THR A 124 -19.13 6.99 15.44
N LEU A 125 -18.22 7.90 15.80
CA LEU A 125 -17.09 7.63 16.70
C LEU A 125 -17.52 7.14 18.08
N LEU A 126 -18.54 7.79 18.65
CA LEU A 126 -19.06 7.48 20.00
C LEU A 126 -20.10 6.36 20.00
N THR A 127 -20.39 5.77 18.84
CA THR A 127 -21.28 4.61 18.76
C THR A 127 -20.53 3.33 19.15
N GLY A 128 -21.25 2.26 19.48
CA GLY A 128 -20.61 0.97 19.81
C GLY A 128 -19.65 0.48 18.71
N LYS A 129 -19.98 0.69 17.43
CA LYS A 129 -19.10 0.36 16.30
C LYS A 129 -17.83 1.21 16.28
N GLY A 130 -17.97 2.53 16.48
CA GLY A 130 -16.84 3.46 16.55
C GLY A 130 -15.91 3.16 17.72
N MET A 131 -16.47 2.85 18.89
CA MET A 131 -15.70 2.50 20.08
C MET A 131 -14.93 1.18 19.91
N VAL A 132 -15.50 0.18 19.23
CA VAL A 132 -14.78 -1.06 18.89
C VAL A 132 -13.61 -0.77 17.95
N LEU A 133 -13.81 0.07 16.93
CA LEU A 133 -12.73 0.46 16.01
C LEU A 133 -11.62 1.22 16.74
N LEU A 134 -11.97 2.18 17.60
CA LEU A 134 -11.02 2.96 18.39
C LEU A 134 -10.27 2.07 19.39
N GLY A 135 -10.96 1.13 20.04
CA GLY A 135 -10.35 0.15 20.93
C GLY A 135 -9.36 -0.75 20.21
N GLY A 136 -9.73 -1.27 19.02
CA GLY A 136 -8.83 -2.05 18.18
C GLY A 136 -7.61 -1.24 17.71
N THR A 137 -7.81 0.02 17.33
CA THR A 137 -6.74 0.95 16.95
C THR A 137 -5.78 1.20 18.13
N ALA A 138 -6.32 1.47 19.33
CA ALA A 138 -5.52 1.65 20.53
C ALA A 138 -4.70 0.39 20.86
N LEU A 139 -5.30 -0.79 20.74
CA LEU A 139 -4.61 -2.06 20.94
C LEU A 139 -3.44 -2.27 19.95
N VAL A 140 -3.66 -1.94 18.67
CA VAL A 140 -2.60 -1.97 17.63
C VAL A 140 -1.47 -1.00 17.99
N ILE A 141 -1.79 0.23 18.39
CA ILE A 141 -0.78 1.22 18.80
C ILE A 141 0.02 0.73 20.01
N VAL A 142 -0.63 0.15 21.02
CA VAL A 142 0.06 -0.44 22.18
C VAL A 142 1.00 -1.56 21.73
N GLY A 143 0.55 -2.45 20.84
CA GLY A 143 1.40 -3.51 20.26
C GLY A 143 2.63 -2.96 19.56
N ILE A 144 2.46 -1.93 18.72
CA ILE A 144 3.56 -1.21 18.03
C ILE A 144 4.56 -0.64 19.04
N VAL A 145 4.08 0.01 20.11
CA VAL A 145 4.92 0.60 21.15
C VAL A 145 5.73 -0.49 21.86
N LEU A 146 5.08 -1.60 22.27
CA LEU A 146 5.75 -2.71 22.94
C LEU A 146 6.82 -3.35 22.04
N CYS A 147 6.51 -3.62 20.77
CA CYS A 147 7.48 -4.13 19.79
C CYS A 147 8.65 -3.16 19.59
N SER A 148 8.38 -1.86 19.51
CA SER A 148 9.40 -0.82 19.33
C SER A 148 10.31 -0.71 20.55
N LEU A 149 9.76 -0.79 21.77
CA LEU A 149 10.54 -0.78 23.01
C LEU A 149 11.42 -2.02 23.14
N ALA A 150 10.88 -3.20 22.82
CA ALA A 150 11.65 -4.45 22.82
C ALA A 150 12.78 -4.41 21.77
N GLY A 151 12.49 -3.92 20.56
CA GLY A 151 13.47 -3.73 19.50
C GLY A 151 14.58 -2.75 19.89
N SER A 152 14.20 -1.61 20.48
CA SER A 152 15.13 -0.59 20.97
C SER A 152 16.10 -1.16 22.00
N LYS A 153 15.59 -1.88 23.02
CA LYS A 153 16.42 -2.52 24.05
C LYS A 153 17.45 -3.49 23.45
N ARG A 154 17.07 -4.26 22.42
CA ARG A 154 17.96 -5.21 21.73
C ARG A 154 19.04 -4.52 20.89
N GLU A 155 18.77 -3.36 20.32
CA GLU A 155 19.76 -2.62 19.53
C GLU A 155 20.65 -1.73 20.43
N LEU A 156 20.13 -1.23 21.54
CA LEU A 156 20.89 -0.55 22.59
C LEU A 156 21.93 -1.48 23.21
N SER A 157 21.60 -2.76 23.45
CA SER A 157 22.58 -3.74 23.95
C SER A 157 23.70 -4.06 22.96
N LYS A 158 23.53 -3.71 21.67
CA LYS A 158 24.56 -3.81 20.63
C LYS A 158 25.31 -2.49 20.39
N GLY A 159 24.98 -1.42 21.11
CA GLY A 159 25.62 -0.10 20.95
C GLY A 159 25.17 0.70 19.72
N LEU A 160 24.03 0.38 19.08
CA LEU A 160 23.60 0.93 17.79
C LEU A 160 22.41 1.92 17.87
N SER A 161 22.33 2.73 18.93
CA SER A 161 21.13 3.56 19.25
C SER A 161 20.70 4.55 18.16
N GLY A 162 21.64 5.22 17.48
CA GLY A 162 21.33 6.25 16.47
C GLY A 162 20.70 5.72 15.18
N SER A 163 21.06 4.49 14.77
CA SER A 163 20.50 3.85 13.57
C SER A 163 19.04 3.43 13.76
N PHE A 164 18.69 3.01 14.99
CA PHE A 164 17.35 2.55 15.32
C PHE A 164 16.31 3.67 15.31
N VAL A 165 16.62 4.83 15.92
CA VAL A 165 15.70 5.98 15.96
C VAL A 165 15.41 6.48 14.54
N GLY A 166 16.44 6.58 13.69
CA GLY A 166 16.25 6.95 12.29
C GLY A 166 15.36 5.96 11.53
N GLY A 167 15.55 4.65 11.74
CA GLY A 167 14.66 3.63 11.17
C GLY A 167 13.22 3.75 11.65
N LEU A 168 13.01 4.04 12.94
CA LEU A 168 11.68 4.20 13.53
C LEU A 168 10.94 5.42 12.97
N VAL A 169 11.62 6.56 12.85
CA VAL A 169 11.03 7.77 12.24
C VAL A 169 10.63 7.51 10.79
N ILE A 170 11.49 6.81 10.02
CA ILE A 170 11.18 6.42 8.64
C ILE A 170 9.96 5.48 8.60
N ALA A 171 9.88 4.51 9.49
CA ALA A 171 8.75 3.57 9.56
C ALA A 171 7.44 4.26 9.95
N ILE A 172 7.46 5.22 10.88
CA ILE A 172 6.28 6.00 11.24
C ILE A 172 5.82 6.85 10.06
N ALA A 173 6.75 7.58 9.42
CA ALA A 173 6.45 8.37 8.24
C ALA A 173 5.91 7.51 7.08
N ALA A 174 6.50 6.32 6.88
CA ALA A 174 6.00 5.33 5.94
C ALA A 174 4.56 4.92 6.26
N GLY A 175 4.24 4.61 7.53
CA GLY A 175 2.90 4.23 7.97
C GLY A 175 1.85 5.32 7.74
N VAL A 176 2.18 6.56 8.09
CA VAL A 176 1.30 7.72 7.90
C VAL A 176 1.02 7.96 6.42
N LEU A 177 2.05 7.99 5.57
CA LEU A 177 1.86 8.19 4.14
C LEU A 177 1.24 6.96 3.45
N SER A 178 1.51 5.76 3.97
CA SER A 178 0.99 4.53 3.37
C SER A 178 -0.48 4.26 3.68
N CYS A 179 -1.12 5.04 4.56
CA CYS A 179 -2.57 5.00 4.76
C CYS A 179 -3.35 5.80 3.69
N LEU A 180 -2.67 6.65 2.92
CA LEU A 180 -3.29 7.51 1.90
C LEU A 180 -4.10 6.77 0.83
N PRO A 181 -3.81 5.52 0.43
CA PRO A 181 -4.69 4.80 -0.48
C PRO A 181 -6.07 4.51 0.14
N ASN A 182 -6.14 4.20 1.44
CA ASN A 182 -7.41 3.98 2.14
C ASN A 182 -8.20 5.29 2.26
N VAL A 183 -7.50 6.39 2.55
CA VAL A 183 -8.10 7.73 2.55
C VAL A 183 -8.57 8.10 1.15
N GLY A 184 -7.73 7.93 0.13
CA GLY A 184 -8.07 8.19 -1.26
C GLY A 184 -9.26 7.39 -1.76
N ALA A 185 -9.37 6.11 -1.40
CA ALA A 185 -10.55 5.30 -1.69
C ALA A 185 -11.84 5.92 -1.12
N ALA A 186 -11.81 6.44 0.12
CA ALA A 186 -12.96 7.12 0.72
C ALA A 186 -13.30 8.46 0.04
N PHE A 187 -12.28 9.22 -0.39
CA PHE A 187 -12.48 10.47 -1.14
C PHE A 187 -12.82 10.25 -2.63
N GLY A 188 -12.66 9.03 -3.14
CA GLY A 188 -12.85 8.68 -4.55
C GLY A 188 -14.31 8.52 -5.00
N GLY A 189 -15.28 8.81 -4.13
CA GLY A 189 -16.70 8.57 -4.42
C GLY A 189 -17.24 9.28 -5.66
N SER A 190 -16.69 10.43 -6.05
CA SER A 190 -17.08 11.11 -7.29
C SER A 190 -16.60 10.38 -8.55
N LEU A 191 -15.40 9.79 -8.52
CA LEU A 191 -14.90 8.94 -9.61
C LEU A 191 -15.70 7.65 -9.72
N THR A 192 -15.98 7.00 -8.59
CA THR A 192 -16.80 5.79 -8.55
C THR A 192 -18.18 6.05 -9.16
N ARG A 193 -18.84 7.16 -8.77
CA ARG A 193 -20.13 7.55 -9.37
C ARG A 193 -20.04 7.86 -10.86
N ALA A 194 -19.01 8.58 -11.29
CA ALA A 194 -18.80 8.85 -12.72
C ALA A 194 -18.62 7.55 -13.51
N ALA A 195 -17.89 6.57 -12.97
CA ALA A 195 -17.74 5.25 -13.58
C ALA A 195 -19.10 4.53 -13.71
N GLU A 196 -19.89 4.52 -12.64
CA GLU A 196 -21.23 3.91 -12.63
C GLU A 196 -22.17 4.57 -13.65
N THR A 197 -22.16 5.91 -13.78
CA THR A 197 -22.96 6.62 -14.79
C THR A 197 -22.58 6.27 -16.23
N LEU A 198 -21.34 5.81 -16.45
CA LEU A 198 -20.84 5.34 -17.72
C LEU A 198 -21.00 3.83 -17.91
N GLY A 199 -21.76 3.16 -17.03
CA GLY A 199 -22.11 1.75 -17.14
C GLY A 199 -21.11 0.77 -16.53
N VAL A 200 -20.13 1.25 -15.75
CA VAL A 200 -19.21 0.37 -15.01
C VAL A 200 -19.94 -0.28 -13.85
N ALA A 201 -19.78 -1.60 -13.68
CA ALA A 201 -20.41 -2.32 -12.58
C ALA A 201 -19.97 -1.76 -11.21
N PRO A 202 -20.86 -1.65 -10.20
CA PRO A 202 -20.51 -1.07 -8.89
C PRO A 202 -19.32 -1.76 -8.21
N GLY A 203 -19.18 -3.09 -8.37
CA GLY A 203 -18.05 -3.85 -7.84
C GLY A 203 -16.71 -3.56 -8.53
N ALA A 204 -16.72 -2.92 -9.70
CA ALA A 204 -15.54 -2.54 -10.48
C ALA A 204 -15.30 -1.02 -10.48
N ALA A 205 -16.30 -0.20 -10.16
CA ALA A 205 -16.22 1.25 -10.21
C ALA A 205 -15.10 1.81 -9.29
N GLY A 206 -14.91 1.23 -8.09
CA GLY A 206 -13.82 1.62 -7.19
C GLY A 206 -12.41 1.43 -7.78
N ASN A 207 -12.26 0.58 -8.81
CA ASN A 207 -10.98 0.33 -9.46
C ASN A 207 -10.44 1.56 -10.20
N THR A 208 -11.31 2.52 -10.57
CA THR A 208 -10.86 3.79 -11.17
C THR A 208 -10.06 4.62 -10.19
N VAL A 209 -10.34 4.50 -8.89
CA VAL A 209 -9.60 5.20 -7.83
C VAL A 209 -8.23 4.55 -7.65
N TRP A 210 -8.17 3.21 -7.56
CA TRP A 210 -6.92 2.44 -7.47
C TRP A 210 -6.01 2.66 -8.67
N ALA A 211 -6.58 2.69 -9.88
CA ALA A 211 -5.87 2.97 -11.13
C ALA A 211 -5.06 4.28 -11.04
N LEU A 212 -5.70 5.38 -10.69
CA LEU A 212 -5.06 6.70 -10.58
C LEU A 212 -4.06 6.75 -9.43
N LEU A 213 -4.45 6.29 -8.23
CA LEU A 213 -3.60 6.31 -7.04
C LEU A 213 -2.28 5.58 -7.26
N PHE A 214 -2.34 4.33 -7.73
CA PHE A 214 -1.15 3.50 -7.91
C PHE A 214 -0.31 3.95 -9.10
N THR A 215 -0.90 4.55 -10.13
CA THR A 215 -0.14 5.14 -11.25
C THR A 215 0.72 6.31 -10.78
N LEU A 216 0.19 7.19 -9.93
CA LEU A 216 1.00 8.30 -9.41
C LEU A 216 1.99 7.87 -8.34
N GLY A 217 1.61 6.89 -7.52
CA GLY A 217 2.55 6.24 -6.62
C GLY A 217 3.71 5.58 -7.34
N PHE A 218 3.43 4.93 -8.48
CA PHE A 218 4.45 4.36 -9.37
C PHE A 218 5.46 5.42 -9.81
N VAL A 219 5.01 6.59 -10.28
CA VAL A 219 5.91 7.65 -10.77
C VAL A 219 6.92 8.04 -9.69
N VAL A 220 6.46 8.26 -8.45
CA VAL A 220 7.33 8.63 -7.33
C VAL A 220 8.26 7.48 -6.95
N ASN A 221 7.71 6.28 -6.79
CA ASN A 221 8.44 5.12 -6.27
C ASN A 221 9.47 4.60 -7.29
N PHE A 222 9.03 4.37 -8.53
CA PHE A 222 9.92 3.97 -9.62
C PHE A 222 10.95 5.06 -9.93
N GLY A 223 10.54 6.34 -9.94
CA GLY A 223 11.45 7.47 -10.13
C GLY A 223 12.56 7.50 -9.08
N TYR A 224 12.23 7.25 -7.81
CA TYR A 224 13.23 7.14 -6.74
C TYR A 224 14.18 5.95 -6.93
N CYS A 225 13.67 4.78 -7.30
CA CYS A 225 14.52 3.62 -7.57
C CYS A 225 15.45 3.85 -8.76
N VAL A 226 14.97 4.46 -9.84
CA VAL A 226 15.78 4.84 -11.01
C VAL A 226 16.86 5.85 -10.62
N PHE A 227 16.49 6.88 -9.86
CA PHE A 227 17.46 7.83 -9.31
C PHE A 227 18.55 7.12 -8.50
N LEU A 228 18.17 6.16 -7.66
CA LEU A 228 19.11 5.40 -6.84
C LEU A 228 20.04 4.52 -7.69
N MET A 229 19.52 3.85 -8.71
CA MET A 229 20.30 3.04 -9.65
C MET A 229 21.35 3.87 -10.40
N ILE A 230 20.97 5.07 -10.86
CA ILE A 230 21.89 5.99 -11.54
C ILE A 230 22.95 6.50 -10.56
N ARG A 231 22.52 6.98 -9.38
CA ARG A 231 23.42 7.56 -8.38
C ARG A 231 24.44 6.55 -7.85
N ARG A 232 24.05 5.28 -7.69
CA ARG A 232 24.92 4.21 -7.19
C ARG A 232 25.70 3.50 -8.30
N GLY A 233 25.42 3.79 -9.56
CA GLY A 233 26.05 3.11 -10.70
C GLY A 233 25.65 1.63 -10.83
N THR A 234 24.52 1.22 -10.24
CA THR A 234 24.09 -0.19 -10.17
C THR A 234 23.15 -0.58 -11.32
N ALA A 235 22.94 0.30 -12.31
CA ALA A 235 22.02 0.03 -13.42
C ALA A 235 22.41 -1.19 -14.27
N SER A 236 23.71 -1.41 -14.50
CA SER A 236 24.22 -2.57 -15.25
C SER A 236 24.09 -3.88 -14.47
N GLU A 237 24.12 -3.83 -13.14
CA GLU A 237 23.97 -5.00 -12.26
C GLU A 237 22.56 -5.62 -12.32
N TYR A 238 21.58 -4.85 -12.83
CA TYR A 238 20.22 -5.35 -13.06
C TYR A 238 20.24 -6.59 -13.97
N TRP A 239 21.05 -6.56 -15.03
CA TRP A 239 21.15 -7.62 -16.05
C TRP A 239 22.16 -8.71 -15.66
N SER A 240 22.01 -9.27 -14.46
CA SER A 240 22.83 -10.39 -13.98
C SER A 240 22.32 -11.75 -14.44
N GLY A 241 23.09 -12.83 -14.23
CA GLY A 241 22.63 -14.19 -14.53
C GLY A 241 21.36 -14.62 -13.77
N GLU A 242 21.07 -13.98 -12.64
CA GLU A 242 19.90 -14.25 -11.78
C GLU A 242 18.63 -13.48 -12.20
N THR A 243 18.71 -12.63 -13.24
CA THR A 243 17.63 -11.72 -13.68
C THR A 243 16.29 -12.43 -13.84
N LYS A 244 16.25 -13.61 -14.48
CA LYS A 244 14.99 -14.34 -14.71
C LYS A 244 14.34 -14.78 -13.41
N ARG A 245 15.13 -15.28 -12.46
CA ARG A 245 14.65 -15.71 -11.14
C ARG A 245 14.13 -14.53 -10.34
N ASN A 246 14.90 -13.44 -10.31
CA ASN A 246 14.55 -12.25 -9.56
C ASN A 246 13.32 -11.55 -10.14
N LEU A 247 13.19 -11.50 -11.48
CA LEU A 247 11.99 -11.02 -12.16
C LEU A 247 10.76 -11.84 -11.75
N GLY A 248 10.86 -13.17 -11.70
CA GLY A 248 9.79 -14.05 -11.23
C GLY A 248 9.39 -13.79 -9.78
N LEU A 249 10.36 -13.60 -8.88
CA LEU A 249 10.11 -13.27 -7.47
C LEU A 249 9.48 -11.88 -7.29
N SER A 250 9.95 -10.87 -8.03
CA SER A 250 9.36 -9.52 -8.04
C SER A 250 7.96 -9.51 -8.66
N ALA A 251 7.71 -10.33 -9.68
CA ALA A 251 6.39 -10.51 -10.25
C ALA A 251 5.44 -11.18 -9.26
N MET A 252 5.89 -12.22 -8.53
CA MET A 252 5.10 -12.85 -7.48
C MET A 252 4.75 -11.85 -6.36
N MET A 253 5.72 -11.07 -5.90
CA MET A 253 5.49 -9.97 -4.96
C MET A 253 4.46 -8.96 -5.48
N ALA A 254 4.57 -8.57 -6.76
CA ALA A 254 3.64 -7.66 -7.40
C ALA A 254 2.21 -8.22 -7.51
N VAL A 255 2.06 -9.50 -7.89
CA VAL A 255 0.76 -10.19 -7.94
C VAL A 255 0.14 -10.27 -6.55
N MET A 256 0.90 -10.70 -5.53
CA MET A 256 0.41 -10.79 -4.16
C MET A 256 -0.09 -9.44 -3.65
N TRP A 257 0.68 -8.38 -3.89
CA TRP A 257 0.33 -7.02 -3.48
C TRP A 257 -0.87 -6.47 -4.23
N ILE A 258 -0.95 -6.59 -5.55
CA ILE A 258 -2.07 -6.01 -6.29
C ILE A 258 -3.37 -6.80 -6.02
N SER A 259 -3.28 -8.13 -5.97
CA SER A 259 -4.43 -9.00 -5.70
C SER A 259 -5.03 -8.76 -4.32
N SER A 260 -4.23 -8.43 -3.29
CA SER A 260 -4.79 -8.11 -1.98
C SER A 260 -5.71 -6.89 -2.01
N PHE A 261 -5.36 -5.82 -2.73
CA PHE A 261 -6.22 -4.63 -2.85
C PHE A 261 -7.55 -4.95 -3.55
N TYR A 262 -7.50 -5.66 -4.67
CA TYR A 262 -8.71 -6.00 -5.42
C TYR A 262 -9.61 -7.00 -4.68
N LEU A 263 -9.01 -8.01 -4.01
CA LEU A 263 -9.77 -8.96 -3.18
C LEU A 263 -10.36 -8.26 -1.95
N TYR A 264 -9.63 -7.32 -1.34
CA TYR A 264 -10.15 -6.51 -0.25
C TYR A 264 -11.34 -5.67 -0.70
N GLY A 265 -11.24 -4.96 -1.82
CA GLY A 265 -12.35 -4.17 -2.37
C GLY A 265 -13.59 -5.04 -2.67
N ALA A 266 -13.39 -6.19 -3.31
CA ALA A 266 -14.47 -7.14 -3.60
C ALA A 266 -15.07 -7.78 -2.34
N GLY A 267 -14.28 -7.96 -1.28
CA GLY A 267 -14.73 -8.45 0.01
C GLY A 267 -15.51 -7.41 0.79
N ALA A 268 -15.02 -6.17 0.84
CA ALA A 268 -15.65 -5.04 1.53
C ALA A 268 -17.05 -4.76 0.98
N VAL A 269 -17.22 -4.70 -0.34
CA VAL A 269 -18.54 -4.50 -0.98
C VAL A 269 -19.55 -5.58 -0.57
N ARG A 270 -19.11 -6.83 -0.33
CA ARG A 270 -19.99 -7.93 0.10
C ARG A 270 -20.31 -7.93 1.60
N LEU A 271 -19.48 -7.27 2.41
CA LEU A 271 -19.68 -7.13 3.85
C LEU A 271 -20.59 -5.95 4.20
N GLY A 272 -20.67 -4.94 3.31
CA GLY A 272 -21.38 -3.69 3.54
C GLY A 272 -20.57 -2.72 4.39
#